data_AF-A0A7V1Z5P7-F1
#
_entry.id   AF-A0A7V1Z5P7-F1
#
_cell.length_a   1.000
_cell.length_b   1.000
_cell.length_c   1.000
_cell.angle_alpha   90.00
_cell.angle_beta   90.00
_cell.angle_gamma   90.00
#
_symmetry.space_group_name_H-M   'P 1'
#
loop_
_entity.id
_entity.type
_entity.pdbx_description
1 polymer ?
#
loop_
_entity_poly.entity_id
_entity_poly.type
_entity_poly.pdbx_seq_one_letter_code
_entity_poly.pdbx_strand_id
1 'polypeptide(L)'
;MTSVQAGLYHRPVAGEILQPVANWSRFFDTVIPQLRSFAPPDPLSGASASRLRQSALQRLQELAQRPEATLSADDYADWSGWLVRLVNVNGQSTLEPARRVLERGRARFPRDYRLAANLATVYQLSGEYDRALALLQESLTLAPPSAQEWERWHLRLLLQRRAQDHDRRIGKLPRDEAVLDDLFALRWWETPPHSAAPDRQATSPSDPHSGLTLAAPGPPSLPTQAGEVLQQLLIWFPYDGQLWWLLGEWLAARQEWSSAVKAFQSASDLRVGGAFFRQRRAAVLQAAEQYRPPSPAILLPEIPAAEDSQRELTSPAPGADGVQPARPLWSRFDWRAWTLLAVGGLLLLFLGGWQIRLWAGRLFRRCT
;
A
#
# COMPACT_ATOMS: atom_id res chain seq x y z
N MET A 1 -14.16 -15.48 -18.20
CA MET A 1 -13.08 -15.94 -17.29
C MET A 1 -13.11 -15.06 -16.07
N THR A 2 -13.69 -15.55 -14.98
CA THR A 2 -13.62 -14.87 -13.67
C THR A 2 -12.17 -14.93 -13.24
N SER A 3 -11.47 -13.79 -13.27
CA SER A 3 -10.17 -13.69 -12.64
C SER A 3 -10.32 -14.11 -11.20
N VAL A 4 -9.58 -15.12 -10.79
CA VAL A 4 -9.72 -15.68 -9.46
C VAL A 4 -9.23 -14.64 -8.47
N GLN A 5 -10.20 -14.00 -7.80
CA GLN A 5 -9.99 -13.17 -6.63
C GLN A 5 -10.23 -14.08 -5.43
N ALA A 6 -9.51 -13.85 -4.34
CA ALA A 6 -9.86 -14.49 -3.07
C ALA A 6 -9.83 -13.49 -1.92
N GLY A 7 -10.08 -13.92 -0.68
CA GLY A 7 -9.97 -13.09 0.54
C GLY A 7 -10.98 -11.95 0.68
N LEU A 8 -10.99 -11.00 -0.26
CA LEU A 8 -11.96 -9.91 -0.35
C LEU A 8 -12.64 -9.88 -1.72
N TYR A 9 -13.89 -10.32 -1.74
CA TYR A 9 -14.71 -10.50 -2.93
C TYR A 9 -15.66 -9.34 -3.14
N HIS A 10 -15.55 -8.67 -4.29
CA HIS A 10 -16.52 -7.72 -4.82
C HIS A 10 -16.31 -7.50 -6.32
N ARG A 11 -17.36 -7.15 -7.05
CA ARG A 11 -17.27 -6.71 -8.45
C ARG A 11 -16.56 -5.35 -8.49
N PRO A 12 -15.50 -5.18 -9.30
CA PRO A 12 -14.75 -3.93 -9.33
C PRO A 12 -15.61 -2.76 -9.82
N VAL A 13 -15.38 -1.57 -9.26
CA VAL A 13 -15.90 -0.33 -9.87
C VAL A 13 -15.11 -0.03 -11.15
N ALA A 14 -15.67 0.81 -12.02
CA ALA A 14 -15.03 1.16 -13.29
C ALA A 14 -13.60 1.71 -13.05
N GLY A 15 -12.61 1.01 -13.61
CA GLY A 15 -11.19 1.35 -13.50
C GLY A 15 -10.44 0.76 -12.30
N GLU A 16 -11.11 0.04 -11.40
CA GLU A 16 -10.44 -0.68 -10.31
C GLU A 16 -9.75 -1.95 -10.83
N ILE A 17 -8.48 -2.12 -10.46
CA ILE A 17 -7.68 -3.30 -10.79
C ILE A 17 -7.56 -4.17 -9.54
N LEU A 18 -8.14 -5.37 -9.59
CA LEU A 18 -8.17 -6.33 -8.47
C LEU A 18 -7.32 -7.59 -8.72
N GLN A 19 -6.52 -7.58 -9.79
CA GLN A 19 -5.69 -8.71 -10.19
C GLN A 19 -4.21 -8.36 -10.08
N PRO A 20 -3.35 -9.36 -9.81
CA PRO A 20 -1.92 -9.21 -9.96
C PRO A 20 -1.56 -8.76 -11.38
N VAL A 21 -0.52 -7.94 -11.49
CA VAL A 21 0.00 -7.43 -12.75
C VAL A 21 1.43 -7.91 -12.94
N ALA A 22 1.77 -8.26 -14.18
CA ALA A 22 3.11 -8.76 -14.53
C ALA A 22 4.21 -7.70 -14.30
N ASN A 23 3.87 -6.41 -14.37
CA ASN A 23 4.84 -5.32 -14.26
C ASN A 23 4.71 -4.62 -12.90
N TRP A 24 5.81 -4.63 -12.13
CA TRP A 24 5.92 -3.94 -10.84
C TRP A 24 5.65 -2.44 -10.93
N SER A 25 6.11 -1.75 -11.98
CA SER A 25 5.83 -0.32 -12.13
C SER A 25 4.32 -0.06 -12.18
N ARG A 26 3.56 -0.85 -12.94
CA ARG A 26 2.09 -0.77 -12.97
C ARG A 26 1.47 -1.07 -11.59
N PHE A 27 2.01 -2.03 -10.85
CA PHE A 27 1.53 -2.35 -9.51
C PHE A 27 1.68 -1.15 -8.56
N PHE A 28 2.90 -0.59 -8.48
CA PHE A 28 3.22 0.53 -7.60
C PHE A 28 2.61 1.87 -8.03
N ASP A 29 2.58 2.14 -9.34
CA ASP A 29 2.25 3.46 -9.86
C ASP A 29 0.75 3.57 -10.23
N THR A 30 0.04 2.44 -10.33
CA THR A 30 -1.39 2.42 -10.66
C THR A 30 -2.23 1.68 -9.63
N VAL A 31 -1.99 0.37 -9.43
CA VAL A 31 -2.89 -0.49 -8.63
C VAL A 31 -2.96 -0.02 -7.18
N ILE A 32 -1.81 0.16 -6.54
CA ILE A 32 -1.74 0.50 -5.12
C ILE A 32 -2.26 1.91 -4.81
N PRO A 33 -1.91 2.96 -5.57
CA PRO A 33 -2.52 4.27 -5.41
C PRO A 33 -4.04 4.25 -5.57
N GLN A 34 -4.58 3.48 -6.53
CA GLN A 34 -6.02 3.31 -6.69
C GLN A 34 -6.65 2.67 -5.44
N LEU A 35 -6.08 1.57 -4.93
CA LEU A 35 -6.60 0.89 -3.75
C LEU A 35 -6.50 1.76 -2.49
N ARG A 36 -5.43 2.53 -2.33
CA ARG A 36 -5.27 3.46 -1.21
C ARG A 36 -6.20 4.67 -1.31
N SER A 37 -6.65 5.03 -2.51
CA SER A 37 -7.59 6.13 -2.74
C SER A 37 -9.01 5.83 -2.25
N PHE A 38 -9.31 4.58 -1.86
CA PHE A 38 -10.58 4.24 -1.21
C PHE A 38 -10.65 4.73 0.24
N ALA A 39 -9.53 4.84 0.96
CA ALA A 39 -9.53 5.44 2.29
C ALA A 39 -9.90 6.94 2.21
N PRO A 40 -10.43 7.54 3.29
CA PRO A 40 -10.68 8.97 3.26
C PRO A 40 -9.37 9.72 3.00
N PRO A 41 -9.43 10.85 2.28
CA PRO A 41 -8.33 11.78 2.32
C PRO A 41 -8.08 12.18 3.78
N ASP A 42 -6.82 12.49 4.11
CA ASP A 42 -6.51 13.08 5.41
C ASP A 42 -7.49 14.26 5.62
N PRO A 43 -8.31 14.26 6.69
CA PRO A 43 -9.30 15.32 6.91
C PRO A 43 -8.66 16.71 6.96
N LEU A 44 -7.36 16.79 7.29
CA LEU A 44 -6.59 18.04 7.29
C LEU A 44 -6.11 18.45 5.89
N SER A 45 -6.06 17.53 4.94
CA SER A 45 -5.60 17.82 3.57
C SER A 45 -6.59 18.62 2.75
N GLY A 46 -7.88 18.66 3.13
CA GLY A 46 -8.95 19.27 2.35
C GLY A 46 -9.15 18.65 0.95
N ALA A 47 -8.49 17.52 0.66
CA ALA A 47 -8.58 16.89 -0.64
C ALA A 47 -9.99 16.31 -0.86
N SER A 48 -10.49 16.44 -2.08
CA SER A 48 -11.76 15.81 -2.48
C SER A 48 -11.61 14.29 -2.50
N ALA A 49 -12.69 13.58 -2.19
CA ALA A 49 -12.72 12.12 -2.32
C ALA A 49 -12.37 11.71 -3.76
N SER A 50 -11.59 10.62 -3.90
CA SER A 50 -11.25 10.06 -5.21
C SER A 50 -12.52 9.63 -5.97
N ARG A 51 -12.47 9.57 -7.31
CA ARG A 51 -13.58 9.06 -8.12
C ARG A 51 -13.95 7.62 -7.72
N LEU A 52 -12.95 6.77 -7.42
CA LEU A 52 -13.18 5.40 -6.97
C LEU A 52 -13.94 5.34 -5.63
N ARG A 53 -13.54 6.17 -4.65
CA ARG A 53 -14.25 6.29 -3.37
C ARG A 53 -15.69 6.78 -3.56
N GLN A 54 -15.90 7.79 -4.41
CA GLN A 54 -17.24 8.30 -4.73
C GLN A 54 -18.11 7.21 -5.37
N SER A 55 -17.58 6.48 -6.35
CA SER A 55 -18.29 5.37 -6.99
C SER A 55 -18.65 4.26 -5.99
N ALA A 56 -17.73 3.89 -5.09
CA ALA A 56 -18.04 2.90 -4.05
C ALA A 56 -19.12 3.39 -3.08
N LEU A 57 -19.07 4.65 -2.65
CA LEU A 57 -20.10 5.23 -1.78
C LEU A 57 -21.48 5.25 -2.47
N GLN A 58 -21.52 5.59 -3.77
CA GLN A 58 -22.74 5.52 -4.56
C GLN A 58 -23.28 4.09 -4.62
N ARG A 59 -22.43 3.09 -4.91
CA ARG A 59 -22.83 1.67 -4.93
C ARG A 59 -23.38 1.20 -3.58
N LEU A 60 -22.76 1.63 -2.48
CA LEU A 60 -23.26 1.34 -1.13
C LEU A 60 -24.66 1.92 -0.90
N GLN A 61 -24.89 3.16 -1.35
CA GLN A 61 -26.20 3.80 -1.24
C GLN A 61 -27.25 3.08 -2.09
N GLU A 62 -26.92 2.70 -3.33
CA GLU A 62 -27.79 1.92 -4.21
C GLU A 62 -28.19 0.58 -3.56
N LEU A 63 -27.21 -0.15 -3.00
CA LEU A 63 -27.46 -1.44 -2.34
C LEU A 63 -28.28 -1.28 -1.05
N ALA A 64 -28.04 -0.23 -0.28
CA ALA A 64 -28.78 0.05 0.96
C ALA A 64 -30.26 0.40 0.72
N GLN A 65 -30.60 0.95 -0.46
CA GLN A 65 -31.98 1.31 -0.82
C GLN A 65 -32.78 0.15 -1.42
N ARG A 66 -32.11 -0.93 -1.87
CA ARG A 66 -32.78 -2.09 -2.45
C ARG A 66 -33.51 -2.90 -1.36
N PRO A 67 -34.73 -3.40 -1.62
CA PRO A 67 -35.42 -4.28 -0.68
C PRO A 67 -34.59 -5.54 -0.42
N GLU A 68 -34.43 -5.91 0.85
CA GLU A 68 -33.56 -7.02 1.25
C GLU A 68 -33.92 -8.33 0.56
N ALA A 69 -35.21 -8.62 0.37
CA ALA A 69 -35.71 -9.78 -0.37
C ALA A 69 -35.19 -9.87 -1.83
N THR A 70 -34.70 -8.78 -2.41
CA THR A 70 -34.17 -8.74 -3.79
C THR A 70 -32.65 -8.87 -3.88
N LEU A 71 -31.94 -8.87 -2.75
CA LEU A 71 -30.49 -8.96 -2.72
C LEU A 71 -30.03 -10.39 -2.97
N SER A 72 -29.07 -10.54 -3.90
CA SER A 72 -28.36 -11.78 -4.19
C SER A 72 -27.10 -11.95 -3.34
N ALA A 73 -26.49 -13.14 -3.33
CA ALA A 73 -25.21 -13.35 -2.64
C ALA A 73 -24.11 -12.42 -3.18
N ASP A 74 -24.08 -12.18 -4.49
CA ASP A 74 -23.17 -11.21 -5.12
C ASP A 74 -23.38 -9.80 -4.57
N ASP A 75 -24.62 -9.38 -4.33
CA ASP A 75 -24.92 -8.06 -3.78
C ASP A 75 -24.40 -7.92 -2.34
N TYR A 76 -24.50 -8.96 -1.51
CA TYR A 76 -23.93 -8.96 -0.15
C TYR A 76 -22.39 -9.00 -0.17
N ALA A 77 -21.79 -9.77 -1.08
CA ALA A 77 -20.35 -9.81 -1.27
C ALA A 77 -19.83 -8.42 -1.66
N ASP A 78 -20.44 -7.78 -2.66
CA ASP A 78 -20.09 -6.42 -3.09
C ASP A 78 -20.27 -5.39 -1.97
N TRP A 79 -21.42 -5.41 -1.30
CA TRP A 79 -21.73 -4.46 -0.23
C TRP A 79 -20.65 -4.54 0.86
N SER A 80 -20.36 -5.76 1.33
CA SER A 80 -19.34 -5.97 2.36
C SER A 80 -17.93 -5.65 1.89
N GLY A 81 -17.57 -6.02 0.65
CA GLY A 81 -16.26 -5.73 0.07
C GLY A 81 -15.98 -4.23 0.02
N TRP A 82 -16.95 -3.43 -0.42
CA TRP A 82 -16.83 -1.98 -0.43
C TRP A 82 -16.75 -1.37 0.96
N LEU A 83 -17.51 -1.90 1.93
CA LEU A 83 -17.40 -1.45 3.32
C LEU A 83 -15.98 -1.70 3.85
N VAL A 84 -15.41 -2.90 3.65
CA VAL A 84 -14.03 -3.21 4.07
C VAL A 84 -13.02 -2.29 3.39
N ARG A 85 -13.17 -2.02 2.08
CA ARG A 85 -12.28 -1.13 1.30
C ARG A 85 -12.26 0.31 1.78
N LEU A 86 -13.42 0.85 2.13
CA LEU A 86 -13.52 2.24 2.56
C LEU A 86 -12.85 2.49 3.91
N VAL A 87 -12.71 1.45 4.74
CA VAL A 87 -12.18 1.41 6.12
C VAL A 87 -12.98 2.28 7.11
N ASN A 88 -13.35 3.49 6.71
CA ASN A 88 -14.24 4.38 7.41
C ASN A 88 -15.12 5.21 6.46
N VAL A 89 -16.25 5.65 6.98
CA VAL A 89 -17.17 6.62 6.35
C VAL A 89 -17.53 7.65 7.42
N ASN A 90 -17.33 8.93 7.11
CA ASN A 90 -17.60 10.04 8.04
C ASN A 90 -16.92 9.89 9.41
N GLY A 91 -15.68 9.36 9.42
CA GLY A 91 -14.90 9.14 10.65
C GLY A 91 -15.29 7.89 11.45
N GLN A 92 -16.28 7.12 11.01
CA GLN A 92 -16.70 5.88 11.66
C GLN A 92 -16.18 4.66 10.91
N SER A 93 -15.68 3.66 11.65
CA SER A 93 -15.23 2.38 11.07
C SER A 93 -16.38 1.67 10.34
N THR A 94 -16.08 1.12 9.16
CA THR A 94 -17.03 0.36 8.35
C THR A 94 -17.03 -1.15 8.63
N LEU A 95 -16.13 -1.64 9.50
CA LEU A 95 -16.02 -3.07 9.82
C LEU A 95 -17.30 -3.61 10.45
N GLU A 96 -17.91 -2.84 11.35
CA GLU A 96 -19.14 -3.24 12.04
C GLU A 96 -20.36 -3.28 11.09
N PRO A 97 -20.62 -2.25 10.25
CA PRO A 97 -21.56 -2.36 9.14
C PRO A 97 -21.28 -3.57 8.21
N ALA A 98 -20.01 -3.84 7.87
CA ALA A 98 -19.65 -4.96 7.00
C ALA A 98 -20.04 -6.30 7.63
N ARG A 99 -19.75 -6.47 8.93
CA ARG A 99 -20.14 -7.65 9.71
C ARG A 99 -21.66 -7.91 9.63
N ARG A 100 -22.47 -6.90 9.93
CA ARG A 100 -23.95 -7.03 9.89
C ARG A 100 -24.49 -7.37 8.50
N VAL A 101 -23.91 -6.79 7.45
CA VAL A 101 -24.27 -7.11 6.06
C VAL A 101 -23.97 -8.58 5.77
N LEU A 102 -22.78 -9.05 6.15
CA LEU A 102 -22.33 -10.42 5.92
C LEU A 102 -23.12 -11.45 6.72
N GLU A 103 -23.43 -11.18 7.99
CA GLU A 103 -24.25 -12.07 8.82
C GLU A 103 -25.65 -12.28 8.21
N ARG A 104 -26.30 -11.20 7.74
CA ARG A 104 -27.58 -11.30 7.02
C ARG A 104 -27.45 -12.05 5.71
N GLY A 105 -26.43 -11.74 4.91
CA GLY A 105 -26.16 -12.43 3.65
C GLY A 105 -25.95 -13.93 3.86
N ARG A 106 -25.18 -14.31 4.88
CA ARG A 106 -24.92 -15.71 5.24
C ARG A 106 -26.15 -16.44 5.77
N ALA A 107 -27.02 -15.77 6.52
CA ALA A 107 -28.28 -16.37 6.97
C ALA A 107 -29.15 -16.79 5.77
N ARG A 108 -29.09 -16.04 4.67
CA ARG A 108 -29.83 -16.32 3.43
C ARG A 108 -29.09 -17.23 2.44
N PHE A 109 -27.77 -17.12 2.38
CA PHE A 109 -26.90 -17.83 1.43
C PHE A 109 -25.79 -18.57 2.18
N PRO A 110 -26.10 -19.56 3.02
CA PRO A 110 -25.14 -20.19 3.94
C PRO A 110 -24.02 -20.97 3.24
N ARG A 111 -24.18 -21.29 1.95
CA ARG A 111 -23.18 -22.04 1.15
C ARG A 111 -22.34 -21.16 0.23
N ASP A 112 -22.52 -19.83 0.27
CA ASP A 112 -21.67 -18.93 -0.52
C ASP A 112 -20.34 -18.69 0.20
N TYR A 113 -19.27 -19.29 -0.33
CA TYR A 113 -17.93 -19.25 0.26
C TYR A 113 -17.33 -17.83 0.34
N ARG A 114 -17.76 -16.91 -0.54
CA ARG A 114 -17.25 -15.53 -0.60
C ARG A 114 -17.75 -14.71 0.58
N LEU A 115 -18.99 -14.95 1.01
CA LEU A 115 -19.54 -14.34 2.21
C LEU A 115 -18.80 -14.84 3.47
N ALA A 116 -18.42 -16.12 3.50
CA ALA A 116 -17.59 -16.67 4.58
C ALA A 116 -16.18 -16.04 4.59
N ALA A 117 -15.53 -15.94 3.43
CA ALA A 117 -14.20 -15.31 3.30
C ALA A 117 -14.20 -13.82 3.66
N ASN A 118 -15.15 -13.03 3.14
CA ASN A 118 -15.28 -11.62 3.49
C ASN A 118 -15.52 -11.43 5.00
N LEU A 119 -16.31 -12.32 5.64
CA LEU A 119 -16.54 -12.26 7.09
C LEU A 119 -15.30 -12.66 7.88
N ALA A 120 -14.52 -13.64 7.40
CA ALA A 120 -13.22 -13.97 7.97
C ALA A 120 -12.28 -12.76 7.91
N THR A 121 -12.24 -12.04 6.78
CA THR A 121 -11.48 -10.80 6.62
C THR A 121 -11.91 -9.72 7.62
N VAL A 122 -13.22 -9.51 7.82
CA VAL A 122 -13.74 -8.56 8.82
C VAL A 122 -13.28 -8.94 10.23
N TYR A 123 -13.38 -10.21 10.63
CA TYR A 123 -12.93 -10.65 11.95
C TYR A 123 -11.41 -10.57 12.10
N GLN A 124 -10.64 -10.87 11.05
CA GLN A 124 -9.19 -10.69 11.06
C GLN A 124 -8.81 -9.23 11.30
N LEU A 125 -9.45 -8.29 10.60
CA LEU A 125 -9.20 -6.85 10.76
C LEU A 125 -9.64 -6.33 12.14
N SER A 126 -10.62 -6.99 12.78
CA SER A 126 -11.06 -6.70 14.14
C SER A 126 -10.23 -7.40 15.23
N GLY A 127 -9.24 -8.24 14.87
CA GLY A 127 -8.43 -9.01 15.81
C GLY A 127 -9.13 -10.23 16.44
N GLU A 128 -10.31 -10.61 15.93
CA GLU A 128 -11.08 -11.79 16.36
C GLU A 128 -10.61 -13.05 15.61
N TYR A 129 -9.33 -13.39 15.75
CA TYR A 129 -8.66 -14.40 14.92
C TYR A 129 -9.28 -15.81 14.98
N ASP A 130 -9.83 -16.22 16.11
CA ASP A 130 -10.44 -17.56 16.25
C ASP A 130 -11.71 -17.68 15.40
N ARG A 131 -12.52 -16.61 15.34
CA ARG A 131 -13.72 -16.57 14.49
C ARG A 131 -13.34 -16.51 13.01
N ALA A 132 -12.34 -15.68 12.69
CA ALA A 132 -11.81 -15.60 11.33
C ALA A 132 -11.34 -16.98 10.84
N LEU A 133 -10.65 -17.74 11.70
CA LEU A 133 -10.10 -19.06 11.37
C LEU A 133 -11.21 -20.06 11.02
N ALA A 134 -12.26 -20.14 11.84
CA ALA A 134 -13.38 -21.05 11.60
C ALA A 134 -14.08 -20.76 10.25
N LEU A 135 -14.31 -19.48 9.96
CA LEU A 135 -14.98 -19.05 8.73
C LEU A 135 -14.13 -19.26 7.49
N LEU A 136 -12.81 -19.09 7.61
CA LEU A 136 -11.89 -19.29 6.49
C LEU A 136 -11.71 -20.78 6.17
N GLN A 137 -11.72 -21.65 7.18
CA GLN A 137 -11.77 -23.11 7.00
C GLN A 137 -13.07 -23.56 6.32
N GLU A 138 -14.21 -22.97 6.70
CA GLU A 138 -15.48 -23.18 6.02
C GLU A 138 -15.44 -22.70 4.56
N SER A 139 -14.92 -21.48 4.32
CA SER A 139 -14.76 -20.94 2.97
C SER A 139 -13.91 -21.85 2.10
N LEU A 140 -12.77 -22.34 2.60
CA LEU A 140 -11.92 -23.32 1.91
C LEU A 140 -12.66 -24.60 1.51
N THR A 141 -13.58 -25.07 2.35
CA THR A 141 -14.37 -26.28 2.09
C THR A 141 -15.41 -26.05 0.99
N LEU A 142 -16.00 -24.86 0.94
CA LEU A 142 -17.04 -24.48 -0.02
C LEU A 142 -16.47 -23.94 -1.34
N ALA A 143 -15.23 -23.43 -1.32
CA ALA A 143 -14.61 -22.77 -2.46
C ALA A 143 -14.35 -23.72 -3.64
N PRO A 144 -14.56 -23.26 -4.89
CA PRO A 144 -14.14 -24.01 -6.07
C PRO A 144 -12.61 -24.18 -6.09
N PRO A 145 -12.07 -25.22 -6.77
CA PRO A 145 -10.63 -25.51 -6.78
C PRO A 145 -9.73 -24.33 -7.14
N SER A 146 -10.18 -23.49 -8.07
CA SER A 146 -9.45 -22.29 -8.48
C SER A 146 -9.28 -21.27 -7.34
N ALA A 147 -10.28 -21.10 -6.48
CA ALA A 147 -10.23 -20.16 -5.36
C ALA A 147 -9.53 -20.74 -4.12
N GLN A 148 -9.53 -22.07 -3.94
CA GLN A 148 -8.95 -22.73 -2.77
C GLN A 148 -7.47 -22.39 -2.56
N GLU A 149 -6.69 -22.30 -3.62
CA GLU A 149 -5.26 -21.96 -3.51
C GLU A 149 -5.06 -20.62 -2.80
N TRP A 150 -5.82 -19.62 -3.19
CA TRP A 150 -5.72 -18.29 -2.62
C TRP A 150 -6.29 -18.21 -1.21
N GLU A 151 -7.36 -18.94 -0.92
CA GLU A 151 -7.88 -19.07 0.44
C GLU A 151 -6.87 -19.76 1.38
N ARG A 152 -6.02 -20.67 0.87
CA ARG A 152 -4.91 -21.24 1.65
C ARG A 152 -3.86 -20.20 1.99
N TRP A 153 -3.56 -19.28 1.08
CA TRP A 153 -2.65 -18.16 1.34
C TRP A 153 -3.23 -17.18 2.35
N HIS A 154 -4.53 -16.88 2.26
CA HIS A 154 -5.24 -16.11 3.29
C HIS A 154 -5.17 -16.80 4.65
N LEU A 155 -5.42 -18.10 4.70
CA LEU A 155 -5.37 -18.90 5.93
C LEU A 155 -3.97 -18.87 6.54
N ARG A 156 -2.93 -18.99 5.72
CA ARG A 156 -1.54 -18.94 6.20
C ARG A 156 -1.21 -17.57 6.80
N LEU A 157 -1.61 -16.48 6.14
CA LEU A 157 -1.47 -15.13 6.68
C LEU A 157 -2.21 -14.98 8.01
N LEU A 158 -3.47 -15.44 8.08
CA LEU A 158 -4.29 -15.37 9.29
C LEU A 158 -3.64 -16.10 10.47
N LEU A 159 -3.10 -17.30 10.25
CA LEU A 159 -2.43 -18.09 11.29
C LEU A 159 -1.21 -17.37 11.84
N GLN A 160 -0.43 -16.68 11.00
CA GLN A 160 0.70 -15.87 11.44
C GLN A 160 0.25 -14.68 12.29
N ARG A 161 -0.78 -13.95 11.84
CA ARG A 161 -1.35 -12.82 12.59
C ARG A 161 -1.88 -13.25 13.96
N ARG A 162 -2.56 -14.40 14.02
CA ARG A 162 -3.04 -15.01 15.27
C ARG A 162 -1.89 -15.37 16.21
N ALA A 163 -0.83 -16.00 15.70
CA ALA A 163 0.34 -16.37 16.51
C ALA A 163 1.05 -15.13 17.07
N GLN A 164 1.27 -14.10 16.24
CA GLN A 164 1.84 -12.83 16.68
C GLN A 164 0.98 -12.14 17.75
N ASP A 165 -0.33 -12.11 17.58
CA ASP A 165 -1.24 -11.55 18.59
C ASP A 165 -1.21 -12.33 19.91
N HIS A 166 -1.18 -13.66 19.84
CA HIS A 166 -1.02 -14.50 21.02
C HIS A 166 0.28 -14.19 21.76
N ASP A 167 1.41 -14.12 21.05
CA ASP A 167 2.72 -13.80 21.62
C ASP A 167 2.76 -12.41 22.26
N ARG A 168 2.05 -11.41 21.69
CA ARG A 168 1.89 -10.08 22.30
C ARG A 168 1.08 -10.13 23.59
N ARG A 169 -0.01 -10.90 23.62
CA ARG A 169 -0.88 -11.02 24.81
C ARG A 169 -0.15 -11.64 25.99
N ILE A 170 0.76 -12.58 25.74
CA ILE A 170 1.57 -13.24 26.77
C ILE A 170 2.92 -12.53 27.03
N GLY A 171 3.18 -11.40 26.37
CA GLY A 171 4.39 -10.58 26.59
C GLY A 171 5.68 -11.14 25.98
N LYS A 172 5.60 -12.16 25.11
CA LYS A 172 6.77 -12.66 24.35
C LYS A 172 7.19 -11.71 23.24
N LEU A 173 6.25 -10.93 22.70
CA LEU A 173 6.49 -9.94 21.67
C LEU A 173 6.05 -8.56 22.15
N PRO A 174 6.89 -7.51 22.06
CA PRO A 174 6.46 -6.15 22.35
C PRO A 174 5.30 -5.72 21.46
N ARG A 175 4.39 -4.91 22.00
CA ARG A 175 3.18 -4.46 21.28
C ARG A 175 3.51 -3.71 19.99
N ASP A 176 4.57 -2.91 20.02
CA ASP A 176 4.96 -2.03 18.91
C ASP A 176 6.06 -2.63 18.02
N GLU A 177 6.51 -3.85 18.30
CA GLU A 177 7.53 -4.50 17.49
C GLU A 177 6.90 -5.17 16.27
N ALA A 178 7.38 -4.75 15.09
CA ALA A 178 7.07 -5.43 13.84
C ALA A 178 7.82 -6.75 13.79
N VAL A 179 7.11 -7.82 13.45
CA VAL A 179 7.70 -9.15 13.22
C VAL A 179 7.63 -9.42 11.73
N LEU A 180 8.66 -10.08 11.21
CA LEU A 180 8.67 -10.52 9.82
C LEU A 180 7.77 -11.74 9.64
N ASP A 181 6.92 -11.67 8.62
CA ASP A 181 6.13 -12.81 8.19
C ASP A 181 7.01 -13.89 7.58
N ASP A 182 6.69 -15.14 7.86
CA ASP A 182 7.33 -16.31 7.25
C ASP A 182 6.36 -17.02 6.29
N LEU A 183 5.70 -16.23 5.44
CA LEU A 183 4.65 -16.71 4.55
C LEU A 183 5.16 -17.76 3.57
N PHE A 184 6.47 -17.80 3.29
CA PHE A 184 7.06 -18.73 2.33
C PHE A 184 7.99 -19.77 2.95
N ALA A 185 8.13 -19.82 4.30
CA ALA A 185 9.13 -20.65 4.99
C ALA A 185 10.56 -20.31 4.54
N LEU A 186 10.80 -19.06 4.13
CA LEU A 186 12.03 -18.57 3.53
C LEU A 186 12.36 -17.19 4.08
N ARG A 187 13.56 -17.08 4.65
CA ARG A 187 14.07 -15.84 5.22
C ARG A 187 15.01 -15.14 4.24
N TRP A 188 14.43 -14.47 3.26
CA TRP A 188 15.18 -13.78 2.19
C TRP A 188 16.16 -12.72 2.72
N TRP A 189 15.93 -12.21 3.93
CA TRP A 189 16.79 -11.22 4.59
C TRP A 189 18.05 -11.82 5.22
N GLU A 190 18.10 -13.13 5.48
CA GLU A 190 19.29 -13.80 6.04
C GLU A 190 20.38 -14.02 4.99
N THR A 191 20.00 -14.00 3.71
CA THR A 191 20.96 -14.06 2.60
C THR A 191 21.37 -12.63 2.23
N PRO A 192 22.67 -12.28 2.25
CA PRO A 192 23.15 -10.99 1.78
C PRO A 192 22.65 -10.73 0.34
N PRO A 193 22.17 -9.52 0.02
CA PRO A 193 21.57 -9.20 -1.27
C PRO A 193 22.49 -9.47 -2.47
N HIS A 194 23.80 -9.47 -2.26
CA HIS A 194 24.81 -9.72 -3.29
C HIS A 194 25.27 -11.18 -3.39
N SER A 195 24.85 -12.06 -2.47
CA SER A 195 25.30 -13.46 -2.40
C SER A 195 24.36 -14.44 -3.11
N ALA A 196 23.12 -14.02 -3.41
CA ALA A 196 22.23 -14.75 -4.30
C ALA A 196 22.71 -14.53 -5.74
N ALA A 197 23.70 -15.32 -6.16
CA ALA A 197 24.10 -15.39 -7.56
C ALA A 197 22.87 -15.74 -8.42
N PRO A 198 22.72 -15.13 -9.60
CA PRO A 198 21.66 -15.51 -10.51
C PRO A 198 21.91 -16.96 -10.90
N ASP A 199 20.97 -17.82 -10.59
CA ASP A 199 20.77 -19.10 -11.27
C ASP A 199 20.38 -18.76 -12.71
N ARG A 200 21.37 -18.28 -13.49
CA ARG A 200 21.32 -18.28 -14.94
C ARG A 200 21.22 -19.74 -15.28
N GLN A 201 19.99 -20.16 -15.60
CA GLN A 201 19.66 -21.40 -16.29
C GLN A 201 20.92 -22.09 -16.81
N ALA A 202 21.36 -23.13 -16.11
CA ALA A 202 22.37 -24.05 -16.59
C ALA A 202 21.82 -24.82 -17.80
N THR A 203 21.59 -24.11 -18.90
CA THR A 203 21.53 -24.70 -20.24
C THR A 203 22.96 -24.84 -20.72
N SER A 204 23.68 -25.81 -20.18
CA SER A 204 24.89 -26.36 -20.80
C SER A 204 24.83 -27.88 -20.68
N PRO A 205 24.32 -28.57 -21.71
CA PRO A 205 24.32 -30.01 -21.75
C PRO A 205 25.66 -30.48 -22.30
N SER A 206 26.64 -30.77 -21.44
CA SER A 206 27.74 -31.75 -21.69
C SER A 206 28.90 -31.57 -20.72
N ASP A 207 28.91 -32.32 -19.63
CA ASP A 207 30.17 -32.86 -19.10
C ASP A 207 29.90 -34.12 -18.24
N PRO A 208 30.05 -35.33 -18.81
CA PRO A 208 29.71 -36.59 -18.14
C PRO A 208 30.73 -37.05 -17.08
N HIS A 209 31.75 -36.26 -16.74
CA HIS A 209 32.87 -36.71 -15.89
C HIS A 209 33.16 -35.84 -14.65
N SER A 210 32.30 -34.91 -14.28
CA SER A 210 32.45 -34.17 -13.02
C SER A 210 31.96 -35.02 -11.84
N GLY A 211 32.93 -35.62 -11.14
CA GLY A 211 32.72 -36.46 -9.97
C GLY A 211 31.96 -35.77 -8.84
N LEU A 212 31.25 -36.60 -8.08
CA LEU A 212 30.47 -36.32 -6.86
C LEU A 212 31.20 -35.39 -5.89
N THR A 213 31.09 -34.09 -6.13
CA THR A 213 31.28 -33.08 -5.08
C THR A 213 29.91 -32.89 -4.47
N LEU A 214 29.74 -33.23 -3.20
CA LEU A 214 28.53 -32.91 -2.43
C LEU A 214 28.39 -31.39 -2.41
N ALA A 215 27.67 -30.86 -3.40
CA ALA A 215 27.36 -29.44 -3.49
C ALA A 215 26.69 -29.04 -2.17
N ALA A 216 27.29 -28.06 -1.49
CA ALA A 216 26.61 -27.38 -0.39
C ALA A 216 25.21 -27.01 -0.88
N PRO A 217 24.15 -27.27 -0.08
CA PRO A 217 22.78 -27.03 -0.52
C PRO A 217 22.70 -25.61 -1.05
N GLY A 218 22.40 -25.48 -2.34
CA GLY A 218 22.24 -24.19 -2.99
C GLY A 218 21.18 -23.36 -2.25
N PRO A 219 21.20 -22.02 -2.37
CA PRO A 219 20.19 -21.19 -1.77
C PRO A 219 18.80 -21.68 -2.22
N PRO A 220 17.82 -21.78 -1.31
CA PRO A 220 16.49 -22.27 -1.66
C PRO A 220 15.91 -21.43 -2.80
N SER A 221 15.49 -22.10 -3.88
CA SER A 221 14.91 -21.45 -5.04
C SER A 221 13.67 -20.65 -4.62
N LEU A 222 13.59 -19.38 -5.04
CA LEU A 222 12.44 -18.53 -4.75
C LEU A 222 11.16 -19.17 -5.31
N PRO A 223 10.06 -19.27 -4.53
CA PRO A 223 8.80 -19.77 -5.06
C PRO A 223 8.37 -18.89 -6.23
N THR A 224 8.17 -19.49 -7.40
CA THR A 224 7.90 -18.76 -8.64
C THR A 224 6.67 -17.86 -8.55
N GLN A 225 5.70 -18.26 -7.72
CA GLN A 225 4.42 -17.57 -7.51
C GLN A 225 4.46 -16.56 -6.35
N ALA A 226 5.55 -16.44 -5.58
CA ALA A 226 5.57 -15.59 -4.38
C ALA A 226 5.24 -14.12 -4.68
N GLY A 227 5.72 -13.58 -5.81
CA GLY A 227 5.38 -12.23 -6.25
C GLY A 227 3.89 -12.04 -6.53
N GLU A 228 3.24 -13.01 -7.18
CA GLU A 228 1.81 -12.99 -7.48
C GLU A 228 0.98 -13.08 -6.20
N VAL A 229 1.37 -13.98 -5.28
CA VAL A 229 0.76 -14.12 -3.95
C VAL A 229 0.86 -12.82 -3.16
N LEU A 230 2.03 -12.20 -3.11
CA LEU A 230 2.23 -10.94 -2.40
C LEU A 230 1.43 -9.80 -3.01
N GLN A 231 1.36 -9.69 -4.34
CA GLN A 231 0.49 -8.71 -5.00
C GLN A 231 -0.96 -8.94 -4.64
N GLN A 232 -1.44 -10.18 -4.68
CA GLN A 232 -2.82 -10.51 -4.39
C GLN A 232 -3.18 -10.19 -2.92
N LEU A 233 -2.32 -10.54 -1.96
CA LEU A 233 -2.52 -10.21 -0.55
C LEU A 233 -2.46 -8.71 -0.30
N LEU A 234 -1.56 -7.97 -0.94
CA LEU A 234 -1.50 -6.50 -0.86
C LEU A 234 -2.67 -5.83 -1.56
N ILE A 235 -3.25 -6.46 -2.58
CA ILE A 235 -4.52 -6.02 -3.13
C ILE A 235 -5.58 -6.12 -2.06
N TRP A 236 -5.64 -7.16 -1.21
CA TRP A 236 -6.64 -7.26 -0.13
C TRP A 236 -6.33 -6.37 1.07
N PHE A 237 -5.05 -6.31 1.46
CA PHE A 237 -4.55 -5.65 2.65
C PHE A 237 -3.50 -4.58 2.29
N PRO A 238 -3.89 -3.49 1.58
CA PRO A 238 -2.94 -2.50 1.07
C PRO A 238 -2.22 -1.69 2.17
N TYR A 239 -2.70 -1.80 3.41
CA TYR A 239 -2.19 -1.15 4.61
C TYR A 239 -1.44 -2.12 5.54
N ASP A 240 -1.20 -3.36 5.13
CA ASP A 240 -0.38 -4.30 5.91
C ASP A 240 1.11 -4.05 5.63
N GLY A 241 1.78 -3.37 6.56
CA GLY A 241 3.19 -3.03 6.41
C GLY A 241 4.12 -4.25 6.38
N GLN A 242 3.76 -5.37 7.01
CA GLN A 242 4.60 -6.58 7.02
C GLN A 242 4.57 -7.27 5.66
N LEU A 243 3.41 -7.28 4.98
CA LEU A 243 3.33 -7.74 3.59
C LEU A 243 4.15 -6.86 2.64
N TRP A 244 4.16 -5.54 2.85
CA TRP A 244 5.01 -4.64 2.09
C TRP A 244 6.49 -4.91 2.30
N TRP A 245 6.88 -5.18 3.55
CA TRP A 245 8.25 -5.56 3.86
C TRP A 245 8.64 -6.86 3.15
N LEU A 246 7.78 -7.87 3.24
CA LEU A 246 8.01 -9.17 2.61
C LEU A 246 8.14 -9.04 1.07
N LEU A 247 7.33 -8.17 0.44
CA LEU A 247 7.49 -7.83 -0.97
C LEU A 247 8.84 -7.15 -1.26
N GLY A 248 9.29 -6.22 -0.41
CA GLY A 248 10.60 -5.59 -0.53
C GLY A 248 11.74 -6.60 -0.49
N GLU A 249 11.69 -7.55 0.44
CA GLU A 249 12.68 -8.63 0.55
C GLU A 249 12.66 -9.57 -0.67
N TRP A 250 11.48 -9.94 -1.16
CA TRP A 250 11.35 -10.75 -2.38
C TRP A 250 11.93 -10.05 -3.61
N LEU A 251 11.63 -8.76 -3.79
CA LEU A 251 12.14 -7.95 -4.90
C LEU A 251 13.66 -7.76 -4.81
N ALA A 252 14.19 -7.52 -3.61
CA ALA A 252 15.62 -7.43 -3.37
C ALA A 252 16.35 -8.74 -3.70
N ALA A 253 15.78 -9.89 -3.33
CA ALA A 253 16.32 -11.20 -3.68
C ALA A 253 16.37 -11.45 -5.20
N ARG A 254 15.49 -10.79 -5.97
CA ARG A 254 15.48 -10.81 -7.44
C ARG A 254 16.29 -9.70 -8.09
N GLN A 255 16.97 -8.87 -7.29
CA GLN A 255 17.73 -7.71 -7.76
C GLN A 255 16.85 -6.65 -8.46
N GLU A 256 15.55 -6.62 -8.17
CA GLU A 256 14.59 -5.62 -8.66
C GLU A 256 14.63 -4.37 -7.77
N TRP A 257 15.81 -3.75 -7.69
CA TRP A 257 16.16 -2.77 -6.64
C TRP A 257 15.23 -1.55 -6.57
N SER A 258 14.83 -1.00 -7.71
CA SER A 258 13.95 0.17 -7.76
C SER A 258 12.57 -0.12 -7.16
N SER A 259 12.01 -1.29 -7.47
CA SER A 259 10.74 -1.77 -6.93
C SER A 259 10.88 -2.16 -5.45
N ALA A 260 12.00 -2.79 -5.05
CA ALA A 260 12.28 -3.13 -3.66
C ALA A 260 12.29 -1.88 -2.77
N VAL A 261 12.94 -0.81 -3.21
CA VAL A 261 12.96 0.48 -2.50
C VAL A 261 11.55 1.05 -2.31
N LYS A 262 10.70 1.00 -3.34
CA LYS A 262 9.29 1.44 -3.24
C LYS A 262 8.49 0.62 -2.21
N ALA A 263 8.71 -0.71 -2.17
CA ALA A 263 8.08 -1.60 -1.19
C ALA A 263 8.54 -1.30 0.24
N PHE A 264 9.84 -1.14 0.48
CA PHE A 264 10.38 -0.80 1.79
C PHE A 264 9.95 0.60 2.26
N GLN A 265 9.83 1.56 1.34
CA GLN A 265 9.26 2.87 1.67
C GLN A 265 7.81 2.71 2.14
N SER A 266 6.99 1.95 1.40
CA SER A 266 5.60 1.68 1.76
C SER A 266 5.47 0.97 3.12
N ALA A 267 6.36 0.03 3.44
CA ALA A 267 6.41 -0.63 4.74
C ALA A 267 6.75 0.36 5.86
N SER A 268 7.72 1.25 5.64
CA SER A 268 8.12 2.29 6.58
C SER A 268 6.98 3.30 6.84
N ASP A 269 6.26 3.72 5.80
CA ASP A 269 5.11 4.63 5.92
C ASP A 269 3.98 3.99 6.77
N LEU A 270 3.90 2.66 6.74
CA LEU A 270 2.98 1.84 7.54
C LEU A 270 3.57 1.40 8.89
N ARG A 271 4.60 2.13 9.37
CA ARG A 271 5.22 1.96 10.70
C ARG A 271 5.92 0.63 10.93
N VAL A 272 6.32 -0.10 9.88
CA VAL A 272 7.31 -1.17 10.04
C VAL A 272 8.67 -0.52 10.25
N GLY A 273 9.14 -0.55 11.49
CA GLY A 273 10.34 0.15 11.92
C GLY A 273 11.07 -0.57 13.05
N GLY A 274 12.26 -0.06 13.37
CA GLY A 274 13.20 -0.68 14.32
C GLY A 274 14.63 -0.52 13.80
N ALA A 275 15.62 -0.76 14.66
CA ALA A 275 17.02 -0.64 14.26
C ALA A 275 17.35 -1.60 13.11
N PHE A 276 16.92 -2.85 13.23
CA PHE A 276 17.05 -3.89 12.20
C PHE A 276 16.44 -3.47 10.86
N PHE A 277 15.16 -3.06 10.86
CA PHE A 277 14.46 -2.64 9.64
C PHE A 277 15.12 -1.42 8.97
N ARG A 278 15.58 -0.44 9.75
CA ARG A 278 16.29 0.72 9.19
C ARG A 278 17.62 0.32 8.55
N GLN A 279 18.39 -0.54 9.21
CA GLN A 279 19.66 -1.04 8.68
C GLN A 279 19.44 -1.82 7.38
N ARG A 280 18.46 -2.73 7.36
CA ARG A 280 18.15 -3.53 6.16
C ARG A 280 17.67 -2.66 5.00
N ARG A 281 16.79 -1.68 5.24
CA ARG A 281 16.36 -0.70 4.23
C ARG A 281 17.56 0.13 3.70
N ALA A 282 18.47 0.56 4.56
CA ALA A 282 19.67 1.29 4.16
C ALA A 282 20.58 0.44 3.24
N ALA A 283 20.77 -0.84 3.57
CA ALA A 283 21.55 -1.76 2.73
C ALA A 283 20.93 -1.94 1.33
N VAL A 284 19.60 -2.05 1.23
CA VAL A 284 18.90 -2.15 -0.06
C VAL A 284 18.97 -0.85 -0.85
N LEU A 285 18.87 0.32 -0.19
CA LEU A 285 19.07 1.62 -0.84
C LEU A 285 20.48 1.75 -1.43
N GLN A 286 21.50 1.35 -0.66
CA GLN A 286 22.89 1.35 -1.13
C GLN A 286 23.08 0.43 -2.34
N ALA A 287 22.52 -0.79 -2.30
CA ALA A 287 22.53 -1.70 -3.45
C ALA A 287 21.82 -1.08 -4.67
N ALA A 288 20.66 -0.45 -4.46
CA ALA A 288 19.92 0.23 -5.53
C ALA A 288 20.71 1.36 -6.19
N GLU A 289 21.49 2.12 -5.41
CA GLU A 289 22.40 3.16 -5.93
C GLU A 289 23.55 2.56 -6.73
N GLN A 290 24.16 1.47 -6.24
CA GLN A 290 25.26 0.78 -6.91
C GLN A 290 24.84 0.20 -8.28
N TYR A 291 23.63 -0.35 -8.38
CA TYR A 291 23.08 -0.93 -9.60
C TYR A 291 22.18 0.04 -10.39
N ARG A 292 22.15 1.32 -10.03
CA ARG A 292 21.40 2.32 -10.78
C ARG A 292 22.03 2.41 -12.18
N PRO A 293 21.27 2.16 -13.27
CA PRO A 293 21.80 2.41 -14.60
C PRO A 293 22.25 3.88 -14.65
N PRO A 294 23.42 4.18 -15.24
CA PRO A 294 23.85 5.57 -15.37
C PRO A 294 22.71 6.32 -16.05
N SER A 295 22.25 7.42 -15.42
CA SER A 295 21.25 8.28 -16.03
C SER A 295 21.71 8.53 -17.47
N PRO A 296 20.87 8.29 -18.49
CA PRO A 296 21.26 8.58 -19.85
C PRO A 296 21.78 10.00 -19.83
N ALA A 297 23.05 10.19 -20.20
CA ALA A 297 23.64 11.50 -20.21
C ALA A 297 22.65 12.36 -20.99
N ILE A 298 22.02 13.31 -20.30
CA ILE A 298 21.14 14.25 -20.97
C ILE A 298 22.12 14.97 -21.88
N LEU A 299 22.17 14.54 -23.13
CA LEU A 299 22.77 15.30 -24.21
C LEU A 299 21.90 16.54 -24.24
N LEU A 300 22.27 17.51 -23.41
CA LEU A 300 21.78 18.85 -23.53
C LEU A 300 22.02 19.16 -25.00
N PRO A 301 20.97 19.43 -25.80
CA PRO A 301 21.18 19.84 -27.17
C PRO A 301 22.25 20.93 -27.10
N GLU A 302 23.34 20.77 -27.85
CA GLU A 302 24.39 21.78 -27.92
C GLU A 302 23.66 23.08 -28.18
N ILE A 303 23.56 23.93 -27.15
CA ILE A 303 22.97 25.23 -27.31
C ILE A 303 23.94 25.88 -28.28
N PRO A 304 23.55 26.16 -29.53
CA PRO A 304 24.45 26.79 -30.47
C PRO A 304 25.03 28.01 -29.77
N ALA A 305 26.36 28.12 -29.78
CA ALA A 305 27.05 29.21 -29.13
C ALA A 305 26.34 30.52 -29.52
N ALA A 306 26.08 31.37 -28.53
CA ALA A 306 25.27 32.59 -28.68
C ALA A 306 25.83 33.63 -29.68
N GLU A 307 26.83 33.27 -30.48
CA GLU A 307 27.40 34.08 -31.54
C GLU A 307 26.45 34.21 -32.75
N ASP A 308 25.60 33.20 -33.04
CA ASP A 308 24.66 33.29 -34.16
C ASP A 308 23.38 34.08 -33.82
N SER A 309 22.99 34.14 -32.54
CA SER A 309 21.80 34.89 -32.11
C SER A 309 21.96 36.41 -32.18
N GLN A 310 23.19 36.94 -32.35
CA GLN A 310 23.41 38.37 -32.58
C GLN A 310 23.25 38.77 -34.05
N ARG A 311 23.23 37.84 -35.01
CA ARG A 311 23.07 38.16 -36.44
C ARG A 311 21.62 38.27 -36.90
N GLU A 312 20.64 37.75 -36.16
CA GLU A 312 19.22 37.85 -36.52
C GLU A 312 18.47 39.06 -35.93
N LEU A 313 19.11 39.85 -35.06
CA LEU A 313 18.50 41.03 -34.42
C LEU A 313 18.58 42.33 -35.24
N THR A 314 19.10 42.29 -36.47
CA THR A 314 19.18 43.47 -37.36
C THR A 314 18.15 43.48 -38.49
N SER A 315 17.22 42.53 -38.55
CA SER A 315 16.08 42.63 -39.48
C SER A 315 14.94 43.45 -38.84
N PRO A 316 14.59 44.63 -39.40
CA PRO A 316 13.48 45.43 -38.90
C PRO A 316 12.15 44.73 -39.21
N ALA A 317 11.45 44.27 -38.18
CA ALA A 317 10.07 43.82 -38.30
C ALA A 317 9.15 45.04 -38.55
N PRO A 318 8.35 45.06 -39.64
CA PRO A 318 7.36 46.10 -39.85
C PRO A 318 6.09 45.76 -39.06
N GLY A 319 5.71 46.63 -38.12
CA GLY A 319 4.39 46.65 -37.50
C GLY A 319 4.33 46.07 -36.09
N ALA A 320 4.68 46.87 -35.09
CA ALA A 320 4.42 46.57 -33.68
C ALA A 320 3.99 47.85 -32.93
N ASP A 321 2.81 48.37 -33.28
CA ASP A 321 2.08 49.30 -32.42
C ASP A 321 1.38 48.49 -31.33
N GLY A 322 2.06 48.38 -30.19
CA GLY A 322 1.56 47.61 -29.05
C GLY A 322 2.37 47.89 -27.80
N VAL A 323 2.41 49.15 -27.38
CA VAL A 323 2.98 49.56 -26.08
C VAL A 323 2.21 48.83 -24.98
N GLN A 324 2.79 47.74 -24.45
CA GLN A 324 2.27 47.12 -23.24
C GLN A 324 2.56 48.05 -22.06
N PRO A 325 1.53 48.52 -21.32
CA PRO A 325 1.73 49.39 -20.19
C PRO A 325 2.51 48.64 -19.11
N ALA A 326 3.52 49.32 -18.55
CA ALA A 326 4.30 48.82 -17.43
C ALA A 326 3.37 48.35 -16.32
N ARG A 327 3.41 47.05 -16.01
CA ARG A 327 2.61 46.48 -14.91
C ARG A 327 3.05 47.15 -13.61
N PRO A 328 2.12 47.68 -12.81
CA PRO A 328 2.48 48.40 -11.59
C PRO A 328 3.04 47.43 -10.55
N LEU A 329 4.06 47.88 -9.81
CA LEU A 329 4.86 47.09 -8.86
C LEU A 329 4.02 46.34 -7.81
N TRP A 330 2.84 46.85 -7.47
CA TRP A 330 1.91 46.25 -6.50
C TRP A 330 1.28 44.93 -6.98
N SER A 331 1.35 44.60 -8.27
CA SER A 331 0.83 43.31 -8.80
C SER A 331 1.65 42.09 -8.36
N ARG A 332 2.83 42.31 -7.76
CA ARG A 332 3.64 41.27 -7.10
C ARG A 332 3.28 41.05 -5.63
N PHE A 333 2.31 41.81 -5.11
CA PHE A 333 1.90 41.72 -3.71
C PHE A 333 0.92 40.56 -3.51
N ASP A 334 1.44 39.40 -3.09
CA ASP A 334 0.64 38.21 -2.82
C ASP A 334 -0.05 38.32 -1.45
N TRP A 335 -1.31 38.76 -1.45
CA TRP A 335 -2.16 38.86 -0.26
C TRP A 335 -2.33 37.53 0.50
N ARG A 336 -2.12 36.38 -0.17
CA ARG A 336 -2.24 35.06 0.48
C ARG A 336 -1.06 34.78 1.42
N ALA A 337 0.14 35.23 1.07
CA ALA A 337 1.32 35.06 1.92
C ALA A 337 1.19 35.87 3.23
N TRP A 338 0.67 37.10 3.15
CA TRP A 338 0.48 37.96 4.31
C TRP A 338 -0.64 37.49 5.25
N THR A 339 -1.74 36.97 4.69
CA THR A 339 -2.82 36.39 5.51
C THR A 339 -2.36 35.15 6.27
N LEU A 340 -1.56 34.28 5.64
CA LEU A 340 -0.96 33.12 6.33
C LEU A 340 0.01 33.54 7.44
N LEU A 341 0.85 34.56 7.21
CA LEU A 341 1.74 35.11 8.24
C LEU A 341 0.97 35.70 9.43
N ALA A 342 -0.10 36.46 9.16
CA ALA A 342 -0.92 37.05 10.22
C ALA A 342 -1.64 35.98 11.06
N VAL A 343 -2.25 34.98 10.41
CA VAL A 343 -2.93 33.88 11.10
C VAL A 343 -1.94 33.03 11.90
N GLY A 344 -0.77 32.71 11.34
CA GLY A 344 0.29 31.98 12.03
C GLY A 344 0.82 32.73 13.27
N GLY A 345 1.02 34.04 13.17
CA GLY A 345 1.45 34.88 14.29
C GLY A 345 0.42 34.93 15.43
N LEU A 346 -0.87 35.05 15.10
CA LEU A 346 -1.97 35.02 16.07
C LEU A 346 -2.06 33.68 16.80
N LEU A 347 -1.89 32.57 16.08
CA LEU A 347 -1.93 31.22 16.66
C LEU A 347 -0.78 31.00 17.65
N LEU A 348 0.43 31.48 17.31
CA LEU A 348 1.60 31.39 18.19
C LEU A 348 1.41 32.21 19.48
N LEU A 349 0.85 33.42 19.39
CA LEU A 349 0.55 34.24 20.56
C LEU A 349 -0.50 33.56 21.47
N PHE A 350 -1.52 32.95 20.87
CA PHE A 350 -2.55 32.24 21.62
C PHE A 350 -1.98 31.02 22.37
N LEU A 351 -1.19 30.18 21.69
CA LEU A 351 -0.54 29.01 22.29
C LEU A 351 0.46 29.41 23.38
N GLY A 352 1.27 30.44 23.14
CA GLY A 352 2.20 30.99 24.13
C GLY A 352 1.48 31.49 25.39
N GLY A 353 0.38 32.24 25.22
CA GLY A 353 -0.44 32.70 26.34
C GLY A 353 -1.08 31.56 27.14
N TRP A 354 -1.56 30.52 26.44
CA TRP A 354 -2.13 29.33 27.08
C TRP A 354 -1.08 28.56 27.90
N GLN A 355 0.13 28.42 27.37
CA GLN A 355 1.23 27.73 28.05
C GLN A 355 1.70 28.50 29.30
N ILE A 356 1.80 29.83 29.23
CA ILE A 356 2.11 30.70 30.38
C ILE A 356 1.05 30.54 31.47
N ARG A 357 -0.25 30.52 31.11
CA ARG A 357 -1.35 30.33 32.05
C ARG A 357 -1.27 28.97 32.76
N LEU A 358 -0.95 27.90 32.05
CA LEU A 358 -0.74 26.57 32.66
C LEU A 358 0.45 26.56 33.63
N TRP A 359 1.53 27.27 33.29
CA TRP A 359 2.71 27.38 34.13
C TRP A 359 2.42 28.17 35.42
N ALA A 360 1.77 29.33 35.31
CA ALA A 360 1.32 30.12 36.45
C ALA A 360 0.38 29.32 37.38
N GLY A 361 -0.57 28.57 36.80
CA GLY A 361 -1.48 27.72 37.57
C GLY A 361 -0.80 26.60 38.35
N ARG A 362 0.36 26.10 37.90
CA ARG A 362 1.16 25.11 38.64
C ARG A 362 2.00 25.75 39.74
N LEU A 363 2.49 26.97 39.54
CA LEU A 363 3.23 27.73 40.54
C LEU A 363 2.36 28.10 41.74
N PHE A 364 1.13 28.59 41.51
CA PHE A 364 0.22 28.95 42.60
C PHE A 364 -0.20 27.76 43.47
N ARG A 365 -0.36 26.56 42.90
CA ARG A 365 -0.70 25.35 43.68
C ARG A 365 0.43 24.81 44.56
N ARG A 366 1.66 25.33 44.45
CA ARG A 366 2.79 24.93 45.31
C ARG A 366 2.97 25.84 46.53
N CYS A 367 2.28 26.97 46.59
CA CYS A 367 2.40 27.95 47.67
C CYS A 367 1.20 27.97 48.64
N THR A 368 0.17 27.16 48.36
CA THR A 368 -0.99 26.88 49.23
C THR A 368 -0.92 25.43 49.69
#